data_AF-A0A2H0B7H6-F1
#
_entry.id   AF-A0A2H0B7H6-F1
#
_cell.length_a   1.000
_cell.length_b   1.000
_cell.length_c   1.000
_cell.angle_alpha   90.00
_cell.angle_beta   90.00
_cell.angle_gamma   90.00
#
_symmetry.space_group_name_H-M   'P 1'
#
loop_
_entity.id
_entity.type
_entity.pdbx_description
1 polymer ?
#
loop_
_entity_poly.entity_id
_entity_poly.type
_entity_poly.pdbx_seq_one_letter_code
_entity_poly.pdbx_strand_id
1 'polypeptide(L)'
;MVYKTQIIGFIFITFIVGFAIGQVIHISYGQDNAIKIKETRLAENYKFINPLLECDANIGSFISARNLKNSVISYINSEKNAGNVNEVGVYYRDLNNGPTFGINDGEQFTPASLLKVPLMMVYLRLSEKDKELLNKKVIYSATESTFTQAIKPEIKLEYGKEYTVDELITHMIRYSDNGATSVLYTLIDKNKLKTIYDDL
;
A
#
# COMPACT_ATOMS: atom_id res chain seq x y z
N MET A 1 -43.10 13.35 -56.01
CA MET A 1 -42.41 12.17 -55.44
C MET A 1 -40.89 12.22 -55.67
N VAL A 2 -40.41 12.77 -56.80
CA VAL A 2 -38.98 12.87 -57.17
C VAL A 2 -38.09 13.64 -56.17
N TYR A 3 -38.58 14.76 -55.62
CA TYR A 3 -37.80 15.58 -54.67
C TYR A 3 -37.50 14.89 -53.32
N LYS A 4 -38.37 13.99 -52.85
CA LYS A 4 -38.14 13.25 -51.59
C LYS A 4 -36.99 12.24 -51.74
N THR A 5 -36.88 11.58 -52.89
CA THR A 5 -35.81 10.61 -53.16
C THR A 5 -34.44 11.29 -53.29
N GLN A 6 -34.39 12.50 -53.85
CA GLN A 6 -33.15 13.28 -53.96
C GLN A 6 -32.65 13.77 -52.59
N ILE A 7 -33.55 14.20 -51.70
CA ILE A 7 -33.20 14.64 -50.33
C ILE A 7 -32.64 13.46 -49.51
N ILE A 8 -33.26 12.28 -49.61
CA ILE A 8 -32.78 11.07 -48.91
C ILE A 8 -31.40 10.67 -49.42
N GLY A 9 -31.16 10.75 -50.73
CA GLY A 9 -29.85 10.48 -51.32
C GLY A 9 -28.76 11.44 -50.80
N PHE A 10 -29.08 12.73 -50.67
CA PHE A 10 -28.13 13.71 -50.15
C PHE A 10 -27.76 13.45 -48.68
N ILE A 11 -28.75 13.11 -47.84
CA ILE A 11 -28.51 12.77 -46.43
C ILE A 11 -27.59 11.54 -46.32
N PHE A 12 -27.83 10.51 -47.12
CA PHE A 12 -27.03 9.28 -47.10
C PHE A 12 -25.57 9.54 -47.51
N ILE A 13 -25.36 10.39 -48.52
CA ILE A 13 -24.01 10.79 -48.96
C ILE A 13 -23.30 11.58 -47.84
N THR A 14 -23.97 12.52 -47.19
CA THR A 14 -23.37 13.29 -46.08
C THR A 14 -22.97 12.39 -44.90
N PHE A 15 -23.76 11.36 -44.61
CA PHE A 15 -23.45 10.40 -43.55
C PHE A 15 -22.22 9.55 -43.88
N ILE A 16 -22.12 9.04 -45.11
CA ILE A 16 -20.96 8.25 -45.56
C ILE A 16 -19.69 9.09 -45.56
N VAL A 17 -19.76 10.34 -46.03
CA VAL A 17 -18.62 11.27 -46.03
C VAL A 17 -18.18 11.59 -44.60
N GLY A 18 -19.14 11.85 -43.69
CA GLY A 18 -18.84 12.07 -42.28
C GLY A 18 -18.19 10.85 -41.62
N PHE A 19 -18.68 9.64 -41.91
CA PHE A 19 -18.10 8.39 -41.41
C PHE A 19 -16.68 8.15 -41.94
N ALA A 20 -16.45 8.39 -43.24
CA ALA A 20 -15.13 8.25 -43.86
C ALA A 20 -14.12 9.26 -43.29
N ILE A 21 -14.52 10.53 -43.11
CA ILE A 21 -13.68 11.55 -42.47
C ILE A 21 -13.36 11.14 -41.03
N GLY A 22 -14.35 10.64 -40.29
CA GLY A 22 -14.16 10.15 -38.92
C GLY A 22 -13.13 9.01 -38.83
N GLN A 23 -13.20 8.05 -39.77
CA GLN A 23 -12.23 6.94 -39.85
C GLN A 23 -10.81 7.45 -40.20
N VAL A 24 -10.69 8.39 -41.13
CA VAL A 24 -9.38 8.97 -41.51
C VAL A 24 -8.76 9.76 -40.36
N ILE A 25 -9.56 10.54 -39.62
CA ILE A 25 -9.10 11.26 -38.43
C ILE A 25 -8.69 10.28 -37.33
N HIS A 26 -9.49 9.24 -37.06
CA HIS A 26 -9.15 8.21 -36.07
C HIS A 26 -7.86 7.45 -36.43
N ILE A 27 -7.65 7.13 -37.70
CA ILE A 27 -6.41 6.45 -38.16
C ILE A 27 -5.20 7.39 -38.10
N SER A 28 -5.40 8.67 -38.42
CA SER A 28 -4.31 9.67 -38.47
C SER A 28 -3.92 10.19 -37.09
N TYR A 29 -4.84 10.20 -36.12
CA TYR A 29 -4.60 10.62 -34.73
C TYR A 29 -4.54 9.45 -33.74
N GLY A 30 -4.83 8.22 -34.16
CA GLY A 30 -4.74 7.00 -33.36
C GLY A 30 -3.33 6.44 -33.21
N GLN A 31 -2.29 7.21 -33.59
CA GLN A 31 -0.95 6.91 -33.11
C GLN A 31 -0.80 7.47 -31.70
N ASP A 32 -0.66 6.55 -30.76
CA ASP A 32 -0.20 6.76 -29.39
C ASP A 32 1.07 7.64 -29.38
N ASN A 33 0.89 8.95 -29.40
CA ASN A 33 1.87 9.84 -28.82
C ASN A 33 1.75 9.67 -27.31
N ALA A 34 2.35 8.59 -26.81
CA ALA A 34 2.68 8.48 -25.40
C ALA A 34 3.55 9.70 -25.08
N ILE A 35 2.91 10.75 -24.56
CA ILE A 35 3.57 11.96 -24.11
C ILE A 35 4.59 11.47 -23.07
N LYS A 36 5.87 11.50 -23.41
CA LYS A 36 6.93 11.28 -22.41
C LYS A 36 7.04 12.57 -21.60
N ILE A 37 6.20 12.72 -20.60
CA ILE A 37 6.35 13.81 -19.63
C ILE A 37 7.52 13.45 -18.73
N LYS A 38 8.37 14.45 -18.48
CA LYS A 38 9.54 14.33 -17.61
C LYS A 38 9.09 14.63 -16.18
N GLU A 39 9.26 13.65 -15.28
CA GLU A 39 9.02 13.81 -13.85
C GLU A 39 9.79 15.03 -13.30
N THR A 40 9.08 16.02 -12.76
CA THR A 40 9.69 17.11 -12.00
C THR A 40 9.83 16.67 -10.54
N ARG A 41 11.04 16.26 -10.15
CA ARG A 41 11.32 15.76 -8.80
C ARG A 41 11.65 16.92 -7.87
N LEU A 42 10.79 17.20 -6.89
CA LEU A 42 11.11 18.07 -5.73
C LEU A 42 12.00 17.32 -4.74
N ALA A 43 13.22 16.95 -5.14
CA ALA A 43 14.04 15.97 -4.43
C ALA A 43 15.43 16.49 -4.03
N GLU A 44 15.56 17.74 -3.58
CA GLU A 44 16.89 18.19 -3.16
C GLU A 44 17.30 17.66 -1.77
N ASN A 45 16.36 17.30 -0.88
CA ASN A 45 16.70 16.99 0.52
C ASN A 45 16.17 15.66 1.11
N TYR A 46 15.44 14.83 0.35
CA TYR A 46 14.85 13.61 0.90
C TYR A 46 15.25 12.36 0.11
N LYS A 47 16.31 11.68 0.58
CA LYS A 47 16.89 10.48 -0.06
C LYS A 47 15.99 9.24 0.00
N PHE A 48 15.14 9.13 1.02
CA PHE A 48 14.42 7.91 1.36
C PHE A 48 12.91 7.97 1.13
N ILE A 49 12.37 9.12 0.72
CA ILE A 49 10.97 9.22 0.33
C ILE A 49 10.89 9.20 -1.19
N ASN A 50 9.82 8.62 -1.71
CA ASN A 50 9.58 8.65 -3.14
C ASN A 50 9.40 10.12 -3.58
N PRO A 51 10.11 10.62 -4.62
CA PRO A 51 9.85 11.94 -5.17
C PRO A 51 8.36 12.14 -5.42
N LEU A 52 7.86 13.34 -5.13
CA LEU A 52 6.49 13.71 -5.49
C LEU A 52 6.36 13.61 -7.01
N LEU A 53 5.64 12.58 -7.45
CA LEU A 53 5.33 12.36 -8.85
C LEU A 53 4.09 13.20 -9.15
N GLU A 54 4.25 14.24 -9.97
CA GLU A 54 3.12 14.83 -10.64
C GLU A 54 2.44 13.71 -11.45
N CYS A 55 1.13 13.51 -11.23
CA CYS A 55 0.37 12.40 -11.80
C CYS A 55 0.39 12.47 -13.33
N ASP A 56 1.33 11.77 -13.96
CA ASP A 56 1.24 11.47 -15.37
C ASP A 56 0.54 10.11 -15.52
N ALA A 57 -0.65 10.12 -16.10
CA ALA A 57 -1.51 8.95 -16.16
C ALA A 57 -0.97 7.96 -17.20
N ASN A 58 0.05 7.19 -16.84
CA ASN A 58 0.54 6.11 -17.69
C ASN A 58 -0.54 5.03 -17.78
N ILE A 59 -1.30 5.06 -18.87
CA ILE A 59 -2.43 4.15 -19.17
C ILE A 59 -2.03 2.67 -18.97
N GLY A 60 -0.79 2.30 -19.29
CA GLY A 60 -0.27 0.94 -19.11
C GLY A 60 -0.22 0.51 -17.64
N SER A 61 0.10 1.42 -16.71
CA SER A 61 0.11 1.11 -15.28
C SER A 61 -1.30 0.86 -14.74
N PHE A 62 -2.29 1.68 -15.16
CA PHE A 62 -3.70 1.46 -14.80
C PHE A 62 -4.22 0.11 -15.31
N ILE A 63 -3.86 -0.27 -16.54
CA ILE A 63 -4.24 -1.58 -17.10
C ILE A 63 -3.62 -2.71 -16.27
N SER A 64 -2.35 -2.57 -15.88
CA SER A 64 -1.62 -3.58 -15.09
C SER A 64 -2.24 -3.74 -13.70
N ALA A 65 -2.53 -2.63 -13.01
CA ALA A 65 -3.21 -2.63 -11.71
C ALA A 65 -4.62 -3.24 -11.79
N ARG A 66 -5.38 -2.97 -12.85
CA ARG A 66 -6.71 -3.58 -13.08
C ARG A 66 -6.60 -5.09 -13.30
N ASN A 67 -5.65 -5.53 -14.11
CA ASN A 67 -5.43 -6.95 -14.36
C ASN A 67 -5.03 -7.68 -13.08
N LEU A 68 -4.12 -7.08 -12.29
CA LEU A 68 -3.74 -7.59 -10.98
C LEU A 68 -4.95 -7.68 -10.04
N LYS A 69 -5.76 -6.62 -9.96
CA LYS A 69 -7.01 -6.62 -9.16
C LYS A 69 -7.90 -7.80 -9.52
N ASN A 70 -8.14 -8.03 -10.82
CA ASN A 70 -8.99 -9.13 -11.28
C ASN A 70 -8.41 -10.50 -10.93
N SER A 71 -7.09 -10.69 -11.07
CA SER A 71 -6.42 -11.93 -10.66
C SER A 71 -6.53 -12.17 -9.15
N VAL A 72 -6.37 -11.13 -8.34
CA VAL A 72 -6.52 -11.21 -6.87
C VAL A 72 -7.97 -11.55 -6.50
N ILE A 73 -8.96 -10.89 -7.12
CA ILE A 73 -10.38 -11.22 -6.89
C ILE A 73 -10.68 -12.68 -7.25
N SER A 74 -10.18 -13.15 -8.39
CA SER A 74 -10.38 -14.54 -8.82
C SER A 74 -9.80 -15.52 -7.82
N TYR A 75 -8.59 -15.24 -7.29
CA TYR A 75 -7.96 -16.06 -6.27
C TYR A 75 -8.72 -16.05 -4.94
N ILE A 76 -9.13 -14.87 -4.45
CA ILE A 76 -9.94 -14.74 -3.24
C ILE A 76 -11.25 -15.53 -3.38
N ASN A 77 -11.92 -15.42 -4.52
CA ASN A 77 -13.16 -16.17 -4.76
C ASN A 77 -12.93 -17.69 -4.76
N SER A 78 -11.81 -18.17 -5.31
CA SER A 78 -11.49 -19.61 -5.23
C SER A 78 -11.24 -20.07 -3.79
N GLU A 79 -10.53 -19.28 -2.98
CA GLU A 79 -10.27 -19.61 -1.57
C GLU A 79 -11.54 -19.56 -0.71
N LYS A 80 -12.44 -18.59 -0.98
CA LYS A 80 -13.76 -18.51 -0.34
C LYS A 80 -14.64 -19.70 -0.71
N ASN A 81 -14.69 -20.07 -2.00
CA ASN A 81 -15.47 -21.22 -2.48
C ASN A 81 -14.94 -22.56 -1.93
N ALA A 82 -13.63 -22.66 -1.70
CA ALA A 82 -13.00 -23.81 -1.06
C ALA A 82 -13.23 -23.87 0.46
N GLY A 83 -13.73 -22.79 1.07
CA GLY A 83 -13.93 -22.68 2.52
C GLY A 83 -12.64 -22.44 3.32
N ASN A 84 -11.56 -22.01 2.66
CA ASN A 84 -10.27 -21.76 3.31
C ASN A 84 -10.23 -20.41 4.05
N VAL A 85 -11.02 -19.44 3.57
CA VAL A 85 -11.11 -18.10 4.14
C VAL A 85 -12.56 -17.63 4.17
N ASN A 86 -12.91 -16.88 5.21
CA ASN A 86 -14.24 -16.27 5.33
C ASN A 86 -14.25 -14.87 4.71
N GLU A 87 -13.33 -14.02 5.15
CA GLU A 87 -13.19 -12.65 4.67
C GLU A 87 -11.74 -12.29 4.37
N VAL A 88 -11.56 -11.49 3.32
CA VAL A 88 -10.24 -11.03 2.85
C VAL A 88 -10.37 -9.56 2.47
N GLY A 89 -9.51 -8.73 3.06
CA GLY A 89 -9.32 -7.33 2.70
C GLY A 89 -7.95 -7.14 2.02
N VAL A 90 -7.90 -6.36 0.95
CA VAL A 90 -6.66 -6.02 0.22
C VAL A 90 -6.66 -4.55 -0.13
N TYR A 91 -5.56 -3.88 0.21
CA TYR A 91 -5.24 -2.55 -0.29
C TYR A 91 -3.91 -2.62 -1.04
N TYR A 92 -3.90 -2.13 -2.28
CA TYR A 92 -2.71 -2.03 -3.12
C TYR A 92 -2.52 -0.59 -3.59
N ARG A 93 -1.26 -0.15 -3.62
CA ARG A 93 -0.84 1.13 -4.18
C ARG A 93 0.52 0.98 -4.86
N ASP A 94 0.59 1.29 -6.15
CA ASP A 94 1.88 1.49 -6.81
C ASP A 94 2.44 2.84 -6.38
N LEU A 95 3.60 2.83 -5.73
CA LEU A 95 4.24 4.04 -5.25
C LEU A 95 4.82 4.86 -6.41
N ASN A 96 5.17 4.26 -7.56
CA ASN A 96 5.87 4.92 -8.67
C ASN A 96 4.97 5.69 -9.64
N ASN A 97 3.69 5.36 -9.72
CA ASN A 97 2.81 5.93 -10.76
C ASN A 97 1.37 6.11 -10.29
N GLY A 98 1.02 5.63 -9.09
CA GLY A 98 -0.20 6.02 -8.38
C GLY A 98 -1.46 5.15 -8.52
N PRO A 99 -1.64 4.17 -9.44
CA PRO A 99 -2.79 3.30 -9.40
C PRO A 99 -2.90 2.57 -8.08
N THR A 100 -4.12 2.56 -7.57
CA THR A 100 -4.49 1.84 -6.37
C THR A 100 -5.65 0.92 -6.68
N PHE A 101 -5.83 -0.11 -5.87
CA PHE A 101 -7.10 -0.79 -5.77
C PHE A 101 -7.34 -1.32 -4.38
N GLY A 102 -8.61 -1.30 -4.00
CA GLY A 102 -9.15 -1.93 -2.80
C GLY A 102 -10.04 -3.12 -3.13
N ILE A 103 -10.02 -4.12 -2.26
CA ILE A 103 -10.98 -5.23 -2.17
C ILE A 103 -11.33 -5.33 -0.69
N ASN A 104 -12.56 -4.99 -0.30
CA ASN A 104 -13.00 -4.97 1.11
C ASN A 104 -12.01 -4.22 2.03
N ASP A 105 -11.41 -3.14 1.52
CA ASP A 105 -10.36 -2.36 2.20
C ASP A 105 -10.91 -1.44 3.30
N GLY A 106 -12.22 -1.27 3.37
CA GLY A 106 -12.91 -0.61 4.50
C GLY A 106 -13.37 -1.57 5.61
N GLU A 107 -13.19 -2.88 5.45
CA GLU A 107 -13.60 -3.86 6.46
C GLU A 107 -12.66 -3.85 7.67
N GLN A 108 -13.21 -4.14 8.85
CA GLN A 108 -12.44 -4.17 10.08
C GLN A 108 -11.84 -5.55 10.34
N PHE A 109 -10.53 -5.58 10.55
CA PHE A 109 -9.78 -6.80 10.90
C PHE A 109 -9.02 -6.60 12.20
N THR A 110 -8.77 -7.70 12.91
CA THR A 110 -7.85 -7.70 14.05
C THR A 110 -6.41 -7.60 13.53
N PRO A 111 -5.67 -6.52 13.80
CA PRO A 111 -4.34 -6.30 13.22
C PRO A 111 -3.28 -7.25 13.79
N ALA A 112 -3.52 -7.83 14.98
CA ALA A 112 -2.60 -8.72 15.68
C ALA A 112 -1.16 -8.14 15.71
N SER A 113 -0.16 -8.93 15.32
CA SER A 113 1.25 -8.52 15.31
C SER A 113 1.56 -7.36 14.35
N LEU A 114 0.66 -6.96 13.44
CA LEU A 114 0.87 -5.81 12.57
C LEU A 114 1.01 -4.50 13.36
N LEU A 115 0.44 -4.41 14.57
CA LEU A 115 0.61 -3.25 15.48
C LEU A 115 2.05 -3.05 15.97
N LYS A 116 2.93 -4.05 15.79
CA LYS A 116 4.36 -3.92 16.12
C LYS A 116 5.08 -2.93 15.19
N VAL A 117 4.62 -2.78 13.95
CA VAL A 117 5.19 -1.81 12.99
C VAL A 117 5.00 -0.37 13.48
N PRO A 118 3.78 0.11 13.78
CA PRO A 118 3.62 1.47 14.27
C PRO A 118 4.25 1.67 15.66
N LEU A 119 4.34 0.63 16.50
CA LEU A 119 5.14 0.71 17.74
C LEU A 119 6.63 0.98 17.45
N MET A 120 7.24 0.26 16.48
CA MET A 120 8.61 0.56 16.02
C MET A 120 8.71 1.99 15.49
N MET A 121 7.77 2.44 14.66
CA MET A 121 7.77 3.81 14.10
C MET A 121 7.82 4.87 15.20
N VAL A 122 7.12 4.67 16.33
CA VAL A 122 7.16 5.62 17.44
C VAL A 122 8.56 5.69 18.05
N TYR A 123 9.22 4.56 18.25
CA TYR A 123 10.60 4.54 18.77
C TYR A 123 11.59 5.22 17.81
N LEU A 124 11.49 4.95 16.52
CA LEU A 124 12.32 5.59 15.50
C LEU A 124 12.06 7.10 15.43
N ARG A 125 10.80 7.53 15.54
CA ARG A 125 10.44 8.95 15.58
C ARG A 125 10.98 9.64 16.84
N LEU A 126 11.02 8.93 17.97
CA LEU A 126 11.59 9.47 19.21
C LEU A 126 13.12 9.56 19.16
N SER A 127 13.77 8.61 18.49
CA SER A 127 15.23 8.61 18.39
C SER A 127 15.78 9.75 17.53
N GLU A 128 14.97 10.35 16.67
CA GLU A 128 15.32 11.58 15.95
C GLU A 128 15.61 12.76 16.88
N LYS A 129 14.98 12.79 18.07
CA LYS A 129 15.19 13.82 19.11
C LYS A 129 16.17 13.37 20.19
N ASP A 130 16.15 12.09 20.53
CA ASP A 130 17.02 11.47 21.53
C ASP A 130 17.87 10.36 20.90
N LYS A 131 19.09 10.70 20.51
CA LYS A 131 19.99 9.78 19.80
C LYS A 131 20.43 8.58 20.64
N GLU A 132 20.35 8.66 21.97
CA GLU A 132 20.75 7.57 22.87
C GLU A 132 19.60 6.58 23.14
N LEU A 133 18.37 6.91 22.75
CA LEU A 133 17.19 6.08 23.01
C LEU A 133 17.37 4.64 22.53
N LEU A 134 17.91 4.45 21.33
CA LEU A 134 18.09 3.12 20.73
C LEU A 134 19.18 2.30 21.45
N ASN A 135 20.17 2.96 22.03
CA ASN A 135 21.25 2.32 22.79
C ASN A 135 20.87 2.04 24.25
N LYS A 136 19.77 2.63 24.74
CA LYS A 136 19.31 2.44 26.12
C LYS A 136 19.07 0.95 26.38
N LYS A 137 19.64 0.48 27.49
CA LYS A 137 19.57 -0.94 27.87
C LYS A 137 18.47 -1.23 28.88
N VAL A 138 17.90 -2.42 28.75
CA VAL A 138 16.80 -2.92 29.59
C VAL A 138 17.06 -4.38 29.90
N ILE A 139 16.98 -4.75 31.18
CA ILE A 139 17.04 -6.15 31.60
C ILE A 139 15.66 -6.77 31.38
N TYR A 140 15.61 -7.87 30.63
CA TYR A 140 14.38 -8.62 30.43
C TYR A 140 14.08 -9.48 31.65
N SER A 141 13.15 -9.03 32.50
CA SER A 141 12.78 -9.70 33.75
C SER A 141 11.38 -10.32 33.72
N ALA A 142 10.73 -10.40 32.56
CA ALA A 142 9.41 -11.01 32.47
C ALA A 142 9.54 -12.55 32.38
N THR A 143 8.89 -13.25 33.29
CA THR A 143 8.79 -14.71 33.28
C THR A 143 7.78 -15.20 32.23
N GLU A 144 6.77 -14.37 31.92
CA GLU A 144 5.75 -14.58 30.89
C GLU A 144 5.47 -13.24 30.19
N SER A 145 5.27 -13.27 28.86
CA SER A 145 4.83 -12.09 28.10
C SER A 145 3.38 -11.76 28.43
N THR A 146 3.04 -10.49 28.62
CA THR A 146 1.63 -10.03 28.74
C THR A 146 0.80 -10.32 27.50
N PHE A 147 1.45 -10.51 26.36
CA PHE A 147 0.82 -10.88 25.10
C PHE A 147 1.08 -12.36 24.81
N THR A 148 0.02 -13.17 24.84
CA THR A 148 0.09 -14.58 24.45
C THR A 148 0.36 -14.70 22.96
N GLN A 149 1.21 -15.66 22.58
CA GLN A 149 1.61 -15.87 21.18
C GLN A 149 1.31 -17.31 20.77
N ALA A 150 0.45 -17.49 19.76
CA ALA A 150 0.13 -18.81 19.23
C ALA A 150 1.32 -19.41 18.46
N ILE A 151 2.01 -18.59 17.67
CA ILE A 151 3.20 -18.97 16.91
C ILE A 151 4.42 -18.51 17.70
N LYS A 152 5.25 -19.43 18.20
CA LYS A 152 6.43 -19.05 18.98
C LYS A 152 7.50 -18.41 18.07
N PRO A 153 8.21 -17.38 18.54
CA PRO A 153 9.31 -16.80 17.80
C PRO A 153 10.46 -17.80 17.66
N GLU A 154 11.17 -17.75 16.54
CA GLU A 154 12.39 -18.56 16.31
C GLU A 154 13.47 -18.22 17.34
N ILE A 155 13.64 -16.92 17.60
CA ILE A 155 14.55 -16.39 18.62
C ILE A 155 13.75 -15.54 19.60
N LYS A 156 13.78 -15.93 20.87
CA LYS A 156 13.11 -15.23 21.97
C LYS A 156 14.10 -14.51 22.87
N LEU A 157 13.62 -13.47 23.55
CA LEU A 157 14.36 -12.90 24.66
C LEU A 157 14.60 -13.94 25.78
N GLU A 158 15.79 -13.88 26.34
CA GLU A 158 16.24 -14.69 27.48
C GLU A 158 16.07 -13.92 28.79
N TYR A 159 15.46 -14.56 29.79
CA TYR A 159 15.27 -13.99 31.11
C TYR A 159 16.59 -13.60 31.77
N GLY A 160 16.63 -12.42 32.40
CA GLY A 160 17.78 -11.86 33.08
C GLY A 160 18.83 -11.25 32.14
N LYS A 161 18.68 -11.39 30.82
CA LYS A 161 19.60 -10.80 29.85
C LYS A 161 19.24 -9.35 29.56
N GLU A 162 20.26 -8.55 29.28
CA GLU A 162 20.16 -7.15 28.94
C GLU A 162 20.08 -6.97 27.42
N TYR A 163 19.18 -6.10 26.96
CA TYR A 163 18.98 -5.77 25.56
C TYR A 163 18.89 -4.25 25.38
N THR A 164 19.41 -3.74 24.27
CA THR A 164 19.15 -2.36 23.84
C THR A 164 17.73 -2.22 23.30
N VAL A 165 17.21 -0.99 23.24
CA VAL A 165 15.93 -0.71 22.57
C VAL A 165 15.96 -1.15 21.09
N ASP A 166 17.09 -0.98 20.39
CA ASP A 166 17.26 -1.45 19.01
C ASP A 166 17.18 -2.99 18.89
N GLU A 167 17.80 -3.72 19.81
CA GLU A 167 17.71 -5.19 19.86
C GLU A 167 16.28 -5.63 20.14
N LEU A 168 15.59 -4.97 21.06
CA LEU A 168 14.17 -5.24 21.35
C LEU A 168 13.29 -5.01 20.11
N ILE A 169 13.51 -3.91 19.37
CA ILE A 169 12.80 -3.64 18.11
C ILE A 169 13.09 -4.73 17.08
N THR A 170 14.35 -5.13 16.95
CA THR A 170 14.77 -6.20 16.04
C THR A 170 14.08 -7.51 16.38
N HIS A 171 14.05 -7.90 17.66
CA HIS A 171 13.36 -9.10 18.11
C HIS A 171 11.85 -9.03 17.85
N MET A 172 11.24 -7.87 18.13
CA MET A 172 9.82 -7.63 17.90
C MET A 172 9.45 -7.71 16.41
N ILE A 173 10.24 -7.15 15.50
CA ILE A 173 9.89 -7.06 14.08
C ILE A 173 10.31 -8.32 13.31
N ARG A 174 11.54 -8.80 13.52
CA ARG A 174 12.10 -9.94 12.77
C ARG A 174 11.51 -11.27 13.23
N TYR A 175 11.35 -11.45 14.54
CA TYR A 175 10.90 -12.71 15.12
C TYR A 175 9.46 -12.63 15.65
N SER A 176 8.81 -11.47 15.53
CA SER A 176 7.47 -11.24 16.08
C SER A 176 7.40 -11.49 17.59
N ASP A 177 8.51 -11.33 18.32
CA ASP A 177 8.61 -11.69 19.73
C ASP A 177 7.69 -10.82 20.62
N ASN A 178 6.68 -11.44 21.21
CA ASN A 178 5.74 -10.79 22.12
C ASN A 178 6.39 -10.33 23.45
N GLY A 179 7.46 -10.98 23.90
CA GLY A 179 8.24 -10.54 25.07
C GLY A 179 8.89 -9.18 24.81
N ALA A 180 9.58 -9.05 23.67
CA ALA A 180 10.14 -7.76 23.25
C ALA A 180 9.06 -6.69 23.05
N THR A 181 7.93 -7.09 22.47
CA THR A 181 6.76 -6.21 22.30
C THR A 181 6.23 -5.73 23.66
N SER A 182 6.12 -6.62 24.65
CA SER A 182 5.65 -6.29 26.00
C SER A 182 6.58 -5.29 26.69
N VAL A 183 7.90 -5.49 26.59
CA VAL A 183 8.90 -4.56 27.14
C VAL A 183 8.75 -3.18 26.49
N LEU A 184 8.81 -3.11 25.16
CA LEU A 184 8.71 -1.85 24.42
C LEU A 184 7.37 -1.14 24.67
N TYR A 185 6.27 -1.88 24.63
CA TYR A 185 4.96 -1.34 24.94
C TYR A 185 4.95 -0.78 26.37
N THR A 186 5.48 -1.48 27.36
CA THR A 186 5.46 -1.00 28.76
C THR A 186 6.30 0.25 28.98
N LEU A 187 7.43 0.38 28.27
CA LEU A 187 8.35 1.51 28.43
C LEU A 187 7.89 2.79 27.74
N ILE A 188 7.03 2.70 26.72
CA ILE A 188 6.61 3.86 25.95
C ILE A 188 5.43 4.61 26.60
N ASP A 189 5.48 5.94 26.56
CA ASP A 189 4.33 6.78 26.89
C ASP A 189 3.19 6.52 25.89
N LYS A 190 2.04 6.07 26.42
CA LYS A 190 0.88 5.67 25.63
C LYS A 190 0.30 6.80 24.80
N ASN A 191 0.47 8.05 25.22
CA ASN A 191 0.00 9.20 24.44
C ASN A 191 0.78 9.32 23.13
N LYS A 192 2.09 9.04 23.15
CA LYS A 192 2.93 9.06 21.95
C LYS A 192 2.55 7.96 20.97
N LEU A 193 2.21 6.79 21.50
CA LEU A 193 1.73 5.67 20.69
C LEU A 193 0.38 6.00 20.05
N LYS A 194 -0.55 6.59 20.82
CA LYS A 194 -1.86 7.00 20.32
C LYS A 194 -1.74 8.02 19.18
N THR A 195 -0.89 9.04 19.33
CA THR A 195 -0.67 10.04 18.27
C THR A 195 -0.27 9.38 16.95
N ILE A 196 0.69 8.45 16.97
CA ILE A 196 1.10 7.77 15.73
C ILE A 196 -0.01 6.88 15.17
N TYR A 197 -0.83 6.27 16.01
CA TYR A 197 -1.97 5.49 15.52
C TYR A 197 -3.07 6.35 14.90
N ASP A 198 -3.28 7.56 15.43
CA ASP A 198 -4.25 8.52 14.87
C ASP A 198 -3.74 9.18 13.58
N ASP A 199 -2.42 9.28 13.40
CA ASP A 199 -1.76 9.88 12.22
C ASP A 199 -1.68 8.93 11.00
N LEU A 200 -1.97 7.63 11.19
CA LEU A 200 -1.94 6.58 10.15
C LEU A 200 -3.30 6.45 9.44
#